data_AF-E3RPU0-F1
#
_entry.id   AF-E3RPU0-F1
#
_cell.length_a   1.000
_cell.length_b   1.000
_cell.length_c   1.000
_cell.angle_alpha   90.00
_cell.angle_beta   90.00
_cell.angle_gamma   90.00
#
_symmetry.space_group_name_H-M   'P 1'
#
loop_
_entity.id
_entity.type
_entity.pdbx_description
1 polymer ?
#
loop_
_entity_poly.entity_id
_entity_poly.type
_entity_poly.pdbx_seq_one_letter_code
_entity_poly.pdbx_strand_id
1 'polypeptide(L)'
;MTAPMKAKGNQKRSTAPPNGHNSSSHTKCIVCAKVGRTLDCCKLLRGPCLNCTEIHQLLNREINQIASKQPDLQIKQNDAAWHARCTALETQIKSLQDTSCKVAQEKNDYIKSLKRQTEEADVEDKRLKDILEERKATLKLLQKQLSDKETPLEYIIKEPKKGKKK
;
A
#
# COMPACT_ATOMS: atom_id res chain seq x y z
N MET A 1 24.08 0.22 -8.04
CA MET A 1 24.04 -1.26 -8.03
C MET A 1 23.17 -1.68 -9.22
N THR A 2 23.78 -1.90 -10.40
CA THR A 2 24.05 -3.23 -11.02
C THR A 2 22.77 -4.06 -11.17
N ALA A 3 22.26 -4.46 -12.34
CA ALA A 3 22.81 -4.62 -13.69
C ALA A 3 21.67 -4.75 -14.75
N PRO A 4 21.96 -4.64 -16.06
CA PRO A 4 21.00 -4.86 -17.15
C PRO A 4 20.97 -6.33 -17.61
N MET A 5 19.79 -6.90 -17.87
CA MET A 5 19.67 -8.23 -18.48
C MET A 5 19.68 -8.15 -20.02
N LYS A 6 20.82 -8.54 -20.61
CA LYS A 6 20.95 -9.03 -21.99
C LYS A 6 21.06 -10.55 -21.97
N ALA A 7 20.38 -11.24 -22.90
CA ALA A 7 20.65 -12.60 -23.40
C ALA A 7 19.40 -13.09 -24.16
N LYS A 8 19.38 -13.83 -25.27
CA LYS A 8 20.30 -14.56 -26.17
C LYS A 8 19.42 -14.80 -27.42
N GLY A 9 19.84 -14.65 -28.67
CA GLY A 9 20.94 -15.38 -29.30
C GLY A 9 20.58 -16.86 -29.46
N ASN A 10 19.82 -17.24 -30.50
CA ASN A 10 19.69 -18.65 -30.88
C ASN A 10 19.98 -18.83 -32.39
N GLN A 11 21.21 -19.27 -32.66
CA GLN A 11 21.67 -19.83 -33.91
C GLN A 11 21.75 -21.36 -33.79
N LYS A 12 21.66 -22.02 -34.95
CA LYS A 12 21.86 -23.46 -35.27
C LYS A 12 20.53 -24.23 -35.33
N ARG A 13 20.29 -25.08 -36.34
CA ARG A 13 21.22 -25.78 -37.23
C ARG A 13 20.49 -26.17 -38.53
N SER A 14 21.21 -26.02 -39.64
CA SER A 14 20.87 -26.56 -40.96
C SER A 14 20.76 -28.09 -40.93
N THR A 15 19.76 -28.62 -41.61
CA THR A 15 19.78 -29.94 -42.22
C THR A 15 19.10 -29.85 -43.58
N ALA A 16 19.89 -30.02 -44.63
CA ALA A 16 19.47 -30.42 -45.96
C ALA A 16 20.26 -31.72 -46.30
N PRO A 17 19.99 -32.47 -47.38
CA PRO A 17 18.89 -32.41 -48.37
C PRO A 17 18.30 -33.83 -48.63
N PRO A 18 17.51 -34.10 -49.70
CA PRO A 18 18.11 -34.30 -51.03
C PRO A 18 17.33 -33.71 -52.21
N ASN A 19 18.13 -33.29 -53.20
CA ASN A 19 17.92 -33.23 -54.63
C ASN A 19 16.53 -33.54 -55.20
N GLY A 20 15.95 -32.51 -55.81
CA GLY A 20 15.10 -32.64 -56.99
C GLY A 20 15.52 -31.55 -57.98
N HIS A 21 16.33 -31.91 -58.97
CA HIS A 21 16.49 -31.11 -60.17
C HIS A 21 15.11 -30.94 -60.80
N ASN A 22 14.66 -29.69 -61.01
CA ASN A 22 13.88 -29.37 -62.20
C ASN A 22 13.96 -27.88 -62.52
N SER A 23 14.59 -27.63 -63.66
CA SER A 23 14.34 -26.53 -64.61
C SER A 23 14.23 -25.11 -64.05
N SER A 24 15.27 -24.32 -64.33
CA SER A 24 15.27 -22.86 -64.27
C SER A 24 14.12 -22.26 -65.07
N SER A 25 13.07 -21.83 -64.39
CA SER A 25 12.21 -20.75 -64.88
C SER A 25 12.21 -19.67 -63.82
N HIS A 26 13.02 -18.63 -64.00
CA HIS A 26 12.97 -17.47 -63.13
C HIS A 26 11.54 -16.93 -63.09
N THR A 27 10.87 -17.09 -61.95
CA THR A 27 9.54 -16.52 -61.71
C THR A 27 9.67 -15.01 -61.60
N LYS A 28 9.53 -14.30 -62.72
CA LYS A 28 9.78 -12.85 -62.82
C LYS A 28 8.72 -11.96 -62.16
N CYS A 29 7.58 -12.53 -61.76
CA CYS A 29 6.50 -11.79 -61.13
C CYS A 29 6.49 -11.98 -59.61
N ILE A 30 6.44 -10.86 -58.85
CA ILE A 30 6.44 -10.83 -57.38
C ILE A 30 5.29 -11.66 -56.79
N VAL A 31 4.11 -11.65 -57.40
CA VAL A 31 2.96 -12.44 -56.93
C VAL A 31 3.21 -13.93 -57.15
N CYS A 32 3.69 -14.33 -58.33
CA CYS A 32 4.01 -15.74 -58.60
C CYS A 32 5.15 -16.25 -57.70
N ALA A 33 6.13 -15.39 -57.38
CA ALA A 33 7.19 -15.70 -56.43
C ALA A 33 6.65 -15.90 -55.01
N LYS A 34 5.74 -15.04 -54.54
CA LYS A 34 5.10 -15.16 -53.22
C LYS A 34 4.21 -16.41 -53.08
N VAL A 35 3.55 -16.84 -54.16
CA VAL A 35 2.66 -18.02 -54.17
C VAL A 35 3.42 -19.32 -54.49
N GLY A 36 4.69 -19.23 -54.89
CA GLY A 36 5.53 -20.40 -55.21
C GLY A 36 5.14 -21.13 -56.49
N ARG A 37 4.31 -20.53 -57.36
CA ARG A 37 3.89 -21.08 -58.65
C ARG A 37 3.67 -19.98 -59.69
N THR A 38 3.85 -20.30 -60.96
CA THR A 38 3.52 -19.40 -62.08
C THR A 38 2.01 -19.43 -62.35
N LEU A 39 1.36 -18.28 -62.16
CA LEU A 39 -0.07 -18.11 -62.48
C LEU A 39 -0.30 -18.08 -63.99
N ASP A 40 -1.51 -18.42 -64.44
CA ASP A 40 -1.86 -18.51 -65.86
C ASP A 40 -1.63 -17.20 -66.62
N CYS A 41 -1.95 -16.07 -65.98
CA CYS A 41 -1.70 -14.72 -66.50
C CYS A 41 -0.21 -14.39 -66.70
N CYS A 42 0.72 -15.19 -66.15
CA CYS A 42 2.16 -15.05 -66.31
C CYS A 42 2.79 -16.09 -67.24
N LYS A 43 2.05 -17.10 -67.70
CA LYS A 43 2.62 -18.23 -68.49
C LYS A 43 3.23 -17.80 -69.82
N LEU A 44 2.71 -16.73 -70.43
CA LEU A 44 3.16 -16.23 -71.74
C LEU A 44 4.06 -14.99 -71.63
N LEU A 45 4.27 -14.45 -70.42
CA LEU A 45 4.99 -13.19 -70.21
C LEU A 45 6.36 -13.44 -69.58
N ARG A 46 7.42 -12.93 -70.20
CA ARG A 46 8.78 -12.90 -69.63
C ARG A 46 8.99 -11.70 -68.71
N GLY A 47 8.03 -11.38 -67.83
CA GLY A 47 8.07 -10.22 -66.93
C GLY A 47 6.87 -10.12 -65.98
N PRO A 48 6.76 -9.03 -65.18
CA PRO A 48 5.58 -8.79 -64.34
C PRO A 48 4.32 -8.69 -65.20
N CYS A 49 3.30 -9.48 -64.89
CA CYS A 49 2.00 -9.34 -65.54
C CYS A 49 1.24 -8.13 -64.97
N LEU A 50 0.50 -7.39 -65.82
CA LEU A 50 -0.29 -6.22 -65.41
C LEU A 50 -1.25 -6.58 -64.26
N ASN A 51 -2.02 -7.65 -64.42
CA ASN A 51 -2.97 -8.13 -63.41
C ASN A 51 -2.28 -8.44 -62.07
N CYS A 52 -1.08 -9.02 -62.11
CA CYS A 52 -0.31 -9.37 -60.93
C CYS A 52 0.24 -8.13 -60.23
N THR A 53 0.61 -7.12 -61.02
CA THR A 53 1.11 -5.83 -60.52
C THR A 53 -0.03 -5.07 -59.83
N GLU A 54 -1.21 -5.05 -60.45
CA GLU A 54 -2.43 -4.45 -59.89
C GLU A 54 -2.86 -5.16 -58.60
N ILE A 55 -2.92 -6.50 -58.60
CA ILE A 55 -3.22 -7.28 -57.38
C ILE A 55 -2.22 -6.97 -56.26
N HIS A 56 -0.92 -6.89 -56.58
CA HIS A 56 0.11 -6.56 -55.59
C HIS A 56 -0.05 -5.13 -55.04
N GLN A 57 -0.40 -4.16 -55.91
CA GLN A 57 -0.66 -2.78 -55.50
C GLN A 57 -1.90 -2.67 -54.61
N LEU A 58 -2.99 -3.34 -54.98
CA LEU A 58 -4.23 -3.38 -54.19
C LEU A 58 -4.00 -4.03 -52.82
N LEU A 59 -3.32 -5.19 -52.79
CA LEU A 59 -3.00 -5.88 -51.55
C LEU A 59 -2.12 -5.03 -50.64
N ASN A 60 -1.08 -4.38 -51.17
CA ASN A 60 -0.24 -3.49 -50.38
C ASN A 60 -1.01 -2.27 -49.87
N ARG A 61 -1.93 -1.73 -50.68
CA ARG A 61 -2.77 -0.60 -50.27
C ARG A 61 -3.66 -0.99 -49.07
N GLU A 62 -4.25 -2.18 -49.12
CA GLU A 62 -5.10 -2.67 -48.04
C GLU A 62 -4.30 -3.01 -46.79
N ILE A 63 -3.15 -3.68 -46.93
CA ILE A 63 -2.22 -3.94 -45.82
C ILE A 63 -1.81 -2.61 -45.16
N ASN A 64 -1.45 -1.59 -45.95
CA ASN A 64 -1.07 -0.28 -45.41
C ASN A 64 -2.23 0.44 -44.72
N GLN A 65 -3.46 0.33 -45.24
CA GLN A 65 -4.64 0.89 -44.59
C GLN A 65 -4.98 0.21 -43.26
N ILE A 66 -4.78 -1.10 -43.16
CA ILE A 66 -4.97 -1.84 -41.91
C ILE A 66 -3.85 -1.47 -40.92
N ALA A 67 -2.61 -1.49 -41.39
CA ALA A 67 -1.43 -1.15 -40.60
C ALA A 67 -1.45 0.30 -40.10
N SER A 68 -2.06 1.24 -40.82
CA SER A 68 -2.19 2.63 -40.35
C SER A 68 -3.26 2.81 -39.27
N LYS A 69 -4.31 1.98 -39.25
CA LYS A 69 -5.44 2.12 -38.29
C LYS A 69 -5.19 1.40 -36.96
N GLN A 70 -4.41 0.33 -36.97
CA GLN A 70 -4.20 -0.50 -35.79
C GLN A 70 -3.45 0.22 -34.65
N PRO A 71 -2.38 1.00 -34.91
CA PRO A 71 -1.64 1.71 -33.87
C PRO A 71 -2.51 2.72 -33.13
N ASP A 72 -3.34 3.48 -33.84
CA ASP A 72 -4.21 4.50 -33.24
C ASP A 72 -5.23 3.90 -32.27
N LEU A 73 -5.80 2.74 -32.63
CA LEU A 73 -6.71 2.01 -31.76
C LEU A 73 -6.01 1.52 -30.50
N GLN A 74 -4.78 1.00 -30.66
CA GLN A 74 -4.00 0.49 -29.54
C GLN A 74 -3.53 1.62 -28.61
N ILE A 75 -3.14 2.77 -29.16
CA ILE A 75 -2.81 3.97 -28.39
C ILE A 75 -4.02 4.42 -27.57
N LYS A 76 -5.20 4.57 -28.20
CA LYS A 76 -6.42 4.97 -27.48
C LYS A 76 -6.81 4.01 -26.35
N GLN A 77 -6.67 2.71 -26.57
CA GLN A 77 -6.93 1.71 -25.52
C GLN A 77 -5.92 1.80 -24.37
N ASN A 78 -4.64 1.99 -24.70
CA ASN A 78 -3.59 2.15 -23.70
C ASN A 78 -3.77 3.45 -22.90
N ASP A 79 -4.11 4.56 -23.55
CA ASP A 79 -4.37 5.84 -22.90
C ASP A 79 -5.58 5.74 -21.96
N ALA A 80 -6.67 5.12 -22.40
CA ALA A 80 -7.84 4.89 -21.55
C ALA A 80 -7.49 4.01 -20.33
N ALA A 81 -6.74 2.92 -20.54
CA ALA A 81 -6.30 2.05 -19.46
C ALA A 81 -5.33 2.77 -18.50
N TRP A 82 -4.45 3.62 -19.02
CA TRP A 82 -3.54 4.44 -18.23
C TRP A 82 -4.31 5.44 -17.37
N HIS A 83 -5.23 6.20 -17.95
CA HIS A 83 -6.06 7.14 -17.22
C HIS A 83 -6.88 6.46 -16.12
N ALA A 84 -7.49 5.31 -16.40
CA ALA A 84 -8.22 4.56 -15.39
C ALA A 84 -7.33 4.14 -14.20
N ARG A 85 -6.08 3.73 -14.47
CA ARG A 85 -5.10 3.41 -13.41
C ARG A 85 -4.69 4.65 -12.62
N CYS A 86 -4.43 5.78 -13.29
CA CYS A 86 -4.11 7.05 -12.63
C CYS A 86 -5.24 7.47 -11.68
N THR A 87 -6.49 7.48 -12.15
CA THR A 87 -7.65 7.83 -11.31
C THR A 87 -7.83 6.88 -10.14
N ALA A 88 -7.61 5.58 -10.33
CA ALA A 88 -7.67 4.60 -9.25
C ALA A 88 -6.57 4.88 -8.19
N LEU A 89 -5.35 5.19 -8.61
CA LEU A 89 -4.25 5.53 -7.72
C LEU A 89 -4.50 6.84 -6.97
N GLU A 90 -4.99 7.88 -7.65
CA GLU A 90 -5.36 9.15 -7.02
C GLU A 90 -6.44 8.95 -5.94
N THR A 91 -7.43 8.11 -6.22
CA THR A 91 -8.48 7.75 -5.26
C THR A 91 -7.90 7.04 -4.03
N GLN A 92 -6.98 6.10 -4.23
CA GLN A 92 -6.29 5.41 -3.13
C GLN A 92 -5.44 6.37 -2.30
N ILE A 93 -4.67 7.25 -2.94
CA ILE A 93 -3.84 8.24 -2.26
C ILE A 93 -4.73 9.15 -1.39
N LYS A 94 -5.84 9.64 -1.94
CA LYS A 94 -6.78 10.47 -1.20
C LYS A 94 -7.39 9.72 -0.01
N SER A 95 -7.82 8.48 -0.21
CA SER A 95 -8.36 7.65 0.88
C SER A 95 -7.33 7.43 2.01
N LEU A 96 -6.07 7.19 1.67
CA LEU A 96 -5.00 7.04 2.66
C LEU A 96 -4.73 8.34 3.42
N GLN A 97 -4.70 9.48 2.72
CA GLN A 97 -4.54 10.80 3.33
C GLN A 97 -5.69 11.12 4.29
N ASP A 98 -6.93 10.90 3.86
CA ASP A 98 -8.12 11.15 4.68
C ASP A 98 -8.12 10.27 5.94
N THR A 99 -7.75 9.00 5.79
CA THR A 99 -7.66 8.05 6.92
C THR A 99 -6.56 8.46 7.89
N SER A 100 -5.39 8.81 7.39
CA SER A 100 -4.27 9.28 8.22
C SER A 100 -4.64 10.56 8.98
N CYS A 101 -5.34 11.50 8.34
CA CYS A 101 -5.80 12.74 8.96
C CYS A 101 -6.79 12.47 10.10
N LYS A 102 -7.80 11.62 9.85
CA LYS A 102 -8.78 11.21 10.88
C LYS A 102 -8.10 10.56 12.09
N VAL A 103 -7.22 9.59 11.86
CA VAL A 103 -6.48 8.92 12.94
C VAL A 103 -5.62 9.89 13.73
N ALA A 104 -4.96 10.84 13.06
CA ALA A 104 -4.17 11.86 13.74
C ALA A 104 -5.05 12.78 14.61
N GLN A 105 -6.22 13.16 14.10
CA GLN A 105 -7.19 13.97 14.84
C GLN A 105 -7.73 13.24 16.07
N GLU A 106 -8.16 11.98 15.92
CA GLU A 106 -8.64 11.15 17.04
C GLU A 106 -7.59 10.99 18.14
N LYS A 107 -6.32 10.76 17.77
CA LYS A 107 -5.21 10.69 18.73
C LYS A 107 -4.98 12.01 19.44
N ASN A 108 -5.04 13.12 18.72
CA ASN A 108 -4.89 14.45 19.33
C ASN A 108 -6.03 14.75 20.31
N ASP A 109 -7.27 14.40 19.96
CA ASP A 109 -8.41 14.59 20.84
C ASP A 109 -8.33 13.69 22.08
N TYR A 110 -7.87 12.45 21.92
CA TYR A 110 -7.58 11.56 23.03
C TYR A 110 -6.50 12.12 23.97
N ILE A 111 -5.39 12.62 23.41
CA ILE A 111 -4.32 13.26 24.20
C ILE A 111 -4.85 14.47 24.97
N LYS A 112 -5.67 15.32 24.34
CA LYS A 112 -6.31 16.46 25.04
C LYS A 112 -7.19 16.00 26.20
N SER A 113 -7.97 14.94 26.00
CA SER A 113 -8.80 14.37 27.06
C SER A 113 -7.96 13.85 28.24
N LEU A 114 -6.86 13.14 27.95
CA LEU A 114 -5.94 12.66 28.99
C LEU A 114 -5.26 13.79 29.76
N LYS A 115 -4.87 14.87 29.08
CA LYS A 115 -4.30 16.06 29.74
C LYS A 115 -5.29 16.67 30.72
N ARG A 116 -6.54 16.87 30.31
CA ARG A 116 -7.60 17.36 31.19
C ARG A 116 -7.82 16.44 32.40
N GLN A 117 -7.87 15.12 32.19
CA GLN A 117 -8.02 14.17 33.29
C GLN A 117 -6.84 14.22 34.28
N THR A 118 -5.64 14.46 33.78
CA THR A 118 -4.44 14.62 34.62
C THR A 118 -4.54 15.89 35.46
N GLU A 119 -4.94 17.00 34.84
CA GLU A 119 -5.17 18.28 35.53
C GLU A 119 -6.27 18.16 36.60
N GLU A 120 -7.39 17.49 36.29
CA GLU A 120 -8.46 17.21 37.25
C GLU A 120 -7.97 16.36 38.43
N ALA A 121 -7.16 15.33 38.16
CA ALA A 121 -6.57 14.49 39.20
C ALA A 121 -5.59 15.26 40.08
N ASP A 122 -4.76 16.14 39.52
CA ASP A 122 -3.83 16.98 40.27
C ASP A 122 -4.56 17.97 41.20
N VAL A 123 -5.69 18.53 40.72
CA VAL A 123 -6.54 19.41 41.53
C VAL A 123 -7.16 18.65 42.70
N GLU A 124 -7.71 17.45 42.46
CA GLU A 124 -8.31 16.65 43.53
C GLU A 124 -7.26 16.12 44.52
N ASP A 125 -6.08 15.71 44.06
CA ASP A 125 -4.97 15.31 44.94
C ASP A 125 -4.55 16.46 45.87
N LYS A 126 -4.45 17.67 45.35
CA LYS A 126 -4.18 18.86 46.17
C LYS A 126 -5.27 19.09 47.22
N ARG A 127 -6.54 19.02 46.82
CA ARG A 127 -7.68 19.17 47.73
C ARG A 127 -7.67 18.11 48.84
N LEU A 128 -7.40 16.85 48.50
CA LEU A 128 -7.32 15.75 49.47
C LEU A 128 -6.16 15.93 50.44
N LYS A 129 -5.00 16.41 49.96
CA LYS A 129 -3.86 16.76 50.82
C LYS A 129 -4.23 17.84 51.84
N ASP A 130 -4.91 18.90 51.42
CA ASP A 130 -5.34 19.99 52.30
C ASP A 130 -6.28 19.47 53.41
N ILE A 131 -7.28 18.65 53.04
CA ILE A 131 -8.21 18.02 54.00
C ILE A 131 -7.45 17.10 54.97
N LEU A 132 -6.49 16.34 54.48
CA LEU A 132 -5.73 15.39 55.28
C LEU A 132 -4.86 16.12 56.33
N GLU A 133 -4.24 17.23 55.96
CA GLU A 133 -3.49 18.06 56.91
C GLU A 133 -4.39 18.73 57.96
N GLU A 134 -5.58 19.22 57.56
CA GLU A 134 -6.58 19.75 58.50
C GLU A 134 -7.02 18.70 59.53
N ARG A 135 -7.31 17.47 59.06
CA ARG A 135 -7.72 16.35 59.92
C ARG A 135 -6.60 15.92 60.86
N LYS A 136 -5.35 15.87 60.40
CA LYS A 136 -4.18 15.62 61.25
C LYS A 136 -4.05 16.67 62.35
N ALA A 137 -4.24 17.95 62.02
CA ALA A 137 -4.17 19.04 63.01
C ALA A 137 -5.28 18.91 64.07
N THR A 138 -6.51 18.60 63.65
CA THR A 138 -7.64 18.39 64.56
C THR A 138 -7.40 17.18 65.47
N LEU A 139 -6.88 16.08 64.93
CA LEU A 139 -6.57 14.89 65.71
C LEU A 139 -5.51 15.17 66.78
N LYS A 140 -4.43 15.89 66.43
CA LYS A 140 -3.41 16.33 67.39
C LYS A 140 -4.00 17.18 68.51
N LEU A 141 -4.91 18.11 68.18
CA LEU A 141 -5.58 18.96 69.17
C LEU A 141 -6.44 18.13 70.13
N LEU A 142 -7.26 17.21 69.60
CA LEU A 142 -8.09 16.32 70.40
C LEU A 142 -7.26 15.39 71.29
N GLN A 143 -6.16 14.85 70.77
CA GLN A 143 -5.25 14.01 71.54
C GLN A 143 -4.61 14.78 72.70
N LYS A 144 -4.23 16.04 72.48
CA LYS A 144 -3.73 16.92 73.54
C LYS A 144 -4.82 17.22 74.59
N GLN A 145 -6.05 17.48 74.17
CA GLN A 145 -7.16 17.71 75.11
C GLN A 145 -7.48 16.48 75.96
N LEU A 146 -7.30 15.26 75.41
CA LEU A 146 -7.45 14.02 76.16
C LEU A 146 -6.33 13.86 77.18
N SER A 147 -5.07 14.05 76.77
CA SER A 147 -3.93 13.96 77.69
C SER A 147 -3.97 14.99 78.81
N ASP A 148 -4.48 16.20 78.55
CA ASP A 148 -4.60 17.26 79.54
C ASP A 148 -5.75 17.02 80.56
N LYS A 149 -6.70 16.12 80.23
CA LYS A 149 -7.87 15.79 81.07
C LYS A 149 -7.75 14.45 81.81
N GLU A 150 -6.84 13.57 81.40
CA GLU A 150 -6.51 12.36 82.14
C GLU A 150 -5.61 12.71 83.33
N THR A 151 -6.20 13.18 84.43
CA THR A 151 -5.54 13.11 85.74
C THR A 151 -5.29 11.63 86.04
N PRO A 152 -4.05 11.20 86.35
CA PRO A 152 -3.80 9.83 86.75
C PRO A 152 -4.71 9.49 87.94
N LEU A 153 -5.64 8.56 87.75
CA LEU A 153 -6.39 7.96 88.84
C LEU A 153 -5.40 7.10 89.64
N GLU A 154 -4.74 7.72 90.63
CA GLU A 154 -4.00 6.99 91.65
C GLU A 154 -5.01 6.17 92.46
N TYR A 155 -5.19 4.90 92.08
CA TYR A 155 -5.91 3.94 92.90
C TYR A 155 -5.06 3.66 94.15
N ILE A 156 -5.34 4.37 95.24
CA ILE A 156 -4.79 4.03 96.56
C ILE A 156 -5.49 2.76 97.05
N ILE A 157 -4.90 1.60 96.74
CA ILE A 157 -5.31 0.33 97.33
C ILE A 157 -4.83 0.31 98.78
N LYS A 158 -5.73 0.60 99.72
CA LYS A 158 -5.44 0.44 101.15
C LYS A 158 -5.46 -1.04 101.52
N GLU A 159 -4.29 -1.63 101.72
CA GLU A 159 -4.20 -2.96 102.32
C GLU A 159 -4.64 -2.93 103.80
N PRO A 160 -5.51 -3.85 104.24
CA PRO A 160 -5.93 -3.92 105.63
C PRO A 160 -4.77 -4.36 106.52
N LYS A 161 -4.43 -3.53 107.51
CA LYS A 161 -3.43 -3.85 108.54
C LYS A 161 -3.85 -5.13 109.28
N LYS A 162 -3.06 -6.20 109.16
CA LYS A 162 -3.18 -7.40 109.99
C LYS A 162 -3.03 -6.99 111.45
N GLY A 163 -4.09 -7.18 112.24
CA GLY A 163 -4.07 -6.98 113.67
C GLY A 163 -3.01 -7.86 114.34
N LYS A 164 -2.24 -7.26 115.26
CA LYS A 164 -1.45 -8.02 116.23
C LYS A 164 -2.41 -8.84 117.08
N LYS A 165 -2.38 -10.17 116.92
CA LYS A 165 -2.84 -11.08 117.97
C LYS A 165 -1.71 -11.23 118.99
N LYS A 166 -2.17 -11.30 120.24
CA LYS A 166 -1.44 -11.35 121.52
C LYS A 166 -0.19 -12.21 121.52
#